data_AF-A0A7U6H233-F1
#
_entry.id   AF-A0A7U6H233-F1
#
_cell.length_a   1.000
_cell.length_b   1.000
_cell.length_c   1.000
_cell.angle_alpha   90.00
_cell.angle_beta   90.00
_cell.angle_gamma   90.00
#
_symmetry.space_group_name_H-M   'P 1'
#
loop_
_entity.id
_entity.type
_entity.pdbx_description
1 polymer ?
#
loop_
_entity_poly.entity_id
_entity_poly.type
_entity_poly.pdbx_seq_one_letter_code
_entity_poly.pdbx_strand_id
1 'polypeptide(L)'
;MEVNILIVSNKGVESLVEFNLDDDLNTLIKSYRTPQNKMVCILQDGKRTHRWDRSYGSVQKNHWRKVAPDCFEILGSIENIRHAREI
;
A
#
# COMPACT_ATOMS: atom_id res chain seq x y z
N MET A 1 -18.70 15.19 1.74
CA MET A 1 -17.61 14.46 1.06
C MET A 1 -16.93 13.67 2.14
N GLU A 2 -17.09 12.36 2.11
CA GLU A 2 -16.49 11.47 3.09
C GLU A 2 -15.14 11.00 2.55
N VAL A 3 -14.08 11.15 3.35
CA VAL A 3 -12.73 10.71 2.99
C VAL A 3 -12.32 9.65 4.00
N ASN A 4 -11.96 8.47 3.50
CA ASN A 4 -11.48 7.36 4.32
C ASN A 4 -10.13 6.88 3.80
N ILE A 5 -9.34 6.29 4.68
CA ILE A 5 -8.10 5.62 4.32
C ILE A 5 -8.32 4.11 4.45
N LEU A 6 -8.19 3.40 3.34
CA LEU A 6 -8.21 1.94 3.33
C LEU A 6 -6.78 1.41 3.47
N ILE A 7 -6.55 0.56 4.46
CA ILE A 7 -5.27 -0.09 4.72
C ILE A 7 -5.47 -1.58 4.54
N VAL A 8 -4.56 -2.23 3.82
CA VAL A 8 -4.56 -3.68 3.69
C VAL A 8 -3.25 -4.23 4.24
N SER A 9 -3.36 -5.10 5.25
CA SER A 9 -2.22 -5.78 5.86
C SER A 9 -1.60 -6.81 4.91
N ASN A 10 -0.38 -7.24 5.19
CA ASN A 10 0.28 -8.34 4.45
C ASN A 10 -0.56 -9.64 4.44
N LYS A 11 -1.46 -9.83 5.42
CA LYS A 11 -2.36 -10.99 5.50
C LYS A 11 -3.65 -10.82 4.68
N GLY A 12 -3.84 -9.69 4.02
CA GLY A 12 -5.07 -9.38 3.27
C GLY A 12 -6.21 -8.85 4.12
N VAL A 13 -6.00 -8.60 5.42
CA VAL A 13 -7.02 -7.99 6.27
C VAL A 13 -7.12 -6.50 5.96
N GLU A 14 -8.34 -6.04 5.68
CA GLU A 14 -8.68 -4.65 5.41
C GLU A 14 -9.03 -3.88 6.69
N SER A 15 -8.70 -2.60 6.72
CA SER A 15 -9.07 -1.68 7.81
C SER A 15 -9.37 -0.31 7.23
N LEU A 16 -10.45 0.31 7.70
CA LEU A 16 -10.85 1.67 7.31
C LEU A 16 -10.54 2.63 8.45
N VAL A 17 -9.92 3.75 8.11
CA VAL A 17 -9.65 4.86 9.02
C VAL A 17 -10.38 6.08 8.48
N GLU A 18 -11.24 6.67 9.30
CA GLU A 18 -11.91 7.93 8.99
C GLU A 18 -10.89 9.07 9.00
N PHE A 19 -10.92 9.91 7.95
CA PHE A 19 -10.07 11.09 7.88
C PHE A 19 -10.75 12.26 8.59
N ASN A 20 -10.06 12.86 9.57
CA ASN A 20 -10.47 14.13 10.15
C ASN A 20 -9.91 15.29 9.30
N LEU A 21 -10.73 16.30 9.02
CA LEU A 21 -10.34 17.50 8.25
C LEU A 21 -9.19 18.28 8.88
N ASP A 22 -8.99 18.14 10.19
CA ASP A 22 -7.89 18.78 10.92
C ASP A 22 -6.53 18.08 10.70
N ASP A 23 -6.52 16.85 10.17
CA ASP A 23 -5.30 16.08 9.95
C ASP A 23 -4.65 16.40 8.59
N ASP A 24 -3.32 16.36 8.52
CA ASP A 24 -2.64 16.35 7.22
C ASP A 24 -2.73 14.96 6.58
N LEU A 25 -3.60 14.84 5.57
CA LEU A 25 -3.83 13.61 4.82
C LEU A 25 -2.54 12.98 4.29
N ASN A 26 -1.57 13.79 3.86
CA ASN A 26 -0.31 13.27 3.34
C ASN A 26 0.54 12.61 4.42
N THR A 27 0.64 13.24 5.59
CA THR A 27 1.34 12.70 6.75
C THR A 27 0.65 11.44 7.27
N LEU A 28 -0.68 11.45 7.37
CA LEU A 28 -1.46 10.31 7.81
C LEU A 28 -1.32 9.11 6.87
N ILE A 29 -1.42 9.33 5.55
CA ILE A 29 -1.20 8.26 4.57
C ILE A 29 0.22 7.70 4.65
N LYS A 30 1.24 8.55 4.84
CA LYS A 30 2.63 8.10 4.99
C LYS A 30 2.84 7.29 6.25
N SER A 31 2.15 7.57 7.36
CA SER A 31 2.29 6.82 8.61
C SER A 31 1.81 5.37 8.47
N TYR A 32 0.84 5.10 7.59
CA TYR A 32 0.34 3.75 7.31
C TYR A 32 1.17 2.95 6.31
N ARG A 33 2.16 3.57 5.66
CA ARG A 33 3.07 2.90 4.74
C ARG A 33 4.15 2.14 5.52
N THR A 34 3.78 1.09 6.24
CA THR A 34 4.66 0.31 7.13
C THR A 34 4.96 -1.09 6.58
N PRO A 35 6.02 -1.79 7.03
CA PRO A 35 6.32 -3.15 6.58
C PRO A 35 5.19 -4.16 6.81
N GLN A 36 4.26 -3.89 7.74
CA GLN A 36 3.13 -4.74 8.08
C GLN A 36 1.97 -4.63 7.08
N ASN A 37 1.96 -3.55 6.29
CA ASN A 37 0.94 -3.27 5.29
C ASN A 37 1.46 -3.52 3.88
N LYS A 38 0.57 -3.96 3.00
CA LYS A 38 0.86 -4.17 1.58
C LYS A 38 0.24 -3.10 0.69
N MET A 39 -0.86 -2.47 1.12
CA MET A 39 -1.58 -1.47 0.35
C MET A 39 -2.14 -0.39 1.26
N VAL A 40 -2.13 0.85 0.78
CA VAL A 40 -2.85 1.99 1.36
C VAL A 40 -3.58 2.74 0.25
N CYS A 41 -4.86 3.02 0.41
CA CYS A 41 -5.67 3.80 -0.53
C CYS A 41 -6.38 4.96 0.15
N ILE A 42 -6.64 6.02 -0.63
CA ILE A 42 -7.62 7.05 -0.27
C ILE A 42 -8.95 6.66 -0.93
N LEU A 43 -10.00 6.60 -0.12
CA LEU A 43 -11.38 6.48 -0.55
C LEU A 43 -12.06 7.84 -0.43
N GLN A 44 -12.72 8.30 -1.48
CA GLN A 44 -13.61 9.44 -1.45
C GLN A 44 -15.00 8.97 -1.84
N ASP A 45 -15.98 9.14 -0.94
CA ASP A 45 -17.35 8.67 -1.11
C ASP A 45 -17.39 7.18 -1.56
N GLY A 46 -16.56 6.35 -0.92
CA GLY A 46 -16.43 4.91 -1.20
C GLY A 46 -15.59 4.53 -2.44
N LYS A 47 -15.13 5.50 -3.23
CA LYS A 47 -14.32 5.25 -4.45
C LYS A 47 -12.83 5.44 -4.21
N ARG A 48 -12.00 4.50 -4.68
CA ARG A 48 -10.55 4.62 -4.62
C ARG A 48 -10.07 5.72 -5.56
N THR A 49 -9.45 6.76 -5.02
CA THR A 49 -8.88 7.86 -5.84
C THR A 49 -7.38 7.79 -5.93
N HIS A 50 -6.73 7.22 -4.91
CA HIS A 50 -5.29 7.05 -4.85
C HIS A 50 -4.95 5.71 -4.20
N ARG A 51 -3.85 5.10 -4.64
CA ARG A 51 -3.35 3.84 -4.11
C ARG A 51 -1.83 3.77 -4.12
N TRP A 52 -1.28 3.19 -3.07
CA TRP A 52 0.12 2.83 -2.96
C TRP A 52 0.26 1.38 -2.56
N ASP A 53 1.16 0.69 -3.24
CA ASP A 53 1.49 -0.70 -2.98
C ASP A 53 2.93 -0.80 -2.48
N ARG A 54 3.16 -1.69 -1.51
CA ARG A 54 4.51 -2.03 -1.06
C ARG A 54 5.21 -2.88 -2.12
N SER A 55 6.44 -2.52 -2.43
CA SER A 55 7.28 -3.29 -3.35
C SER A 55 7.88 -4.48 -2.61
N TYR A 56 7.71 -5.68 -3.15
CA TYR A 56 8.26 -6.91 -2.58
C TYR A 56 9.62 -7.35 -3.17
N GLY A 57 10.15 -6.61 -4.14
CA GLY A 57 11.33 -7.00 -4.92
C GLY A 57 12.69 -6.56 -4.37
N SER A 58 12.81 -6.11 -3.11
CA SER A 58 14.11 -5.69 -2.55
C SER A 58 14.44 -6.40 -1.24
N VAL A 59 15.69 -6.87 -1.14
CA VAL A 59 16.26 -7.60 0.00
C VAL A 59 16.21 -6.80 1.31
N GLN A 60 16.08 -5.47 1.24
CA GLN A 60 15.72 -4.62 2.38
C GLN A 60 14.84 -3.43 1.95
N LYS A 61 14.12 -2.91 2.95
CA LYS A 61 13.43 -1.61 3.08
C LYS A 61 12.01 -1.52 2.49
N ASN A 62 11.15 -1.02 3.37
CA ASN A 62 9.76 -0.63 3.21
C ASN A 62 9.53 0.37 2.06
N HIS A 63 9.65 -0.11 0.82
CA HIS A 63 9.52 0.72 -0.38
C HIS A 63 8.08 0.72 -0.88
N TRP A 64 7.56 1.90 -1.19
CA TRP A 64 6.17 2.09 -1.62
C TRP A 64 6.12 2.80 -2.95
N ARG A 65 5.28 2.31 -3.85
CA ARG A 65 5.06 2.93 -5.16
C ARG A 65 3.60 3.38 -5.28
N LYS A 66 3.38 4.53 -5.92
CA LYS A 66 2.03 4.93 -6.34
C LYS A 66 1.62 4.05 -7.52
N VAL A 67 0.41 3.52 -7.49
CA VAL A 67 -0.17 2.72 -8.58
C VAL A 67 -1.54 3.29 -8.94
N ALA A 68 -2.05 2.96 -10.13
CA ALA A 68 -3.42 3.34 -10.47
C ALA A 68 -4.39 2.65 -9.50
N PRO A 69 -5.43 3.33 -8.99
CA PRO A 69 -6.36 2.78 -8.01
C PRO A 69 -7.00 1.45 -8.45
N ASP A 70 -7.33 1.36 -9.74
CA ASP A 70 -8.07 0.26 -10.35
C ASP A 70 -7.17 -0.79 -11.00
N CYS A 71 -5.84 -0.65 -10.91
CA CYS A 71 -4.94 -1.70 -11.39
C CYS A 71 -5.08 -2.97 -10.53
N PHE A 72 -4.88 -4.12 -11.17
CA PHE A 72 -4.83 -5.41 -10.48
C PHE A 72 -3.81 -5.38 -9.33
N GLU A 73 -4.20 -5.92 -8.18
CA GLU A 73 -3.28 -6.17 -7.09
C GLU A 73 -2.36 -7.33 -7.43
N ILE A 74 -1.05 -7.07 -7.41
CA ILE A 74 -0.05 -8.13 -7.53
C ILE A 74 0.11 -8.75 -6.14
N LEU A 75 -0.55 -9.89 -5.94
CA LEU A 75 -0.41 -10.71 -4.74
C LEU A 75 0.85 -11.57 -4.87
N GLY A 76 1.92 -11.22 -4.17
CA GLY A 76 3.10 -12.07 -4.08
C GLY A 76 4.41 -11.30 -4.03
N SER A 77 5.36 -11.84 -3.28
CA SER A 77 6.74 -11.40 -3.32
C SER A 77 7.49 -12.09 -4.45
N ILE A 78 8.23 -11.31 -5.26
CA ILE A 78 9.28 -11.86 -6.14
C ILE A 78 10.50 -12.13 -5.26
N GLU A 79 10.34 -12.96 -4.23
CA GLU A 79 11.38 -13.11 -3.20
C GLU A 79 12.46 -14.13 -3.58
N ASN A 80 12.34 -14.80 -4.73
CA ASN A 80 13.30 -15.83 -5.14
C ASN A 80 13.70 -15.73 -6.61
N ILE A 81 14.34 -14.63 -7.00
CA ILE A 81 15.23 -14.69 -8.18
C ILE A 81 16.52 -15.35 -7.69
N ARG A 82 16.65 -16.67 -7.87
CA ARG A 82 17.92 -17.36 -7.68
C ARG A 82 18.88 -16.88 -8.78
N HIS A 83 19.92 -16.14 -8.41
CA HIS A 83 21.06 -15.94 -9.30
C HIS A 83 21.68 -17.31 -9.56
N ALA A 84 21.53 -17.85 -10.76
CA ALA A 84 22.40 -18.94 -11.21
C ALA A 84 23.80 -18.34 -11.34
N ARG A 85 24.74 -18.76 -10.49
CA ARG A 85 26.16 -18.55 -10.78
C ARG A 85 26.50 -19.49 -11.93
N GLU A 86 26.94 -18.93 -13.05
CA GLU A 86 27.63 -19.71 -14.08
C GLU A 86 28.87 -20.36 -13.43
N ILE A 87 29.03 -21.66 -13.66
CA ILE A 87 30.14 -22.50 -13.17
C ILE A 87 31.30 -22.38 -14.15
#